data_AF-A0A7S1EBG1-F1
#
_entry.id   AF-A0A7S1EBG1-F1
#
_cell.length_a   1.000
_cell.length_b   1.000
_cell.length_c   1.000
_cell.angle_alpha   90.00
_cell.angle_beta   90.00
_cell.angle_gamma   90.00
#
_symmetry.space_group_name_H-M   'P 1'
#
loop_
_entity.id
_entity.type
_entity.pdbx_description
1 polymer ?
#
loop_
_entity_poly.entity_id
_entity_poly.type
_entity_poly.pdbx_seq_one_letter_code
_entity_poly.pdbx_strand_id
1 'polypeptide(L)'
;MGHGRARPRCAAGRGRPGKVAAGMKAAQQALVDALLGRADMPPGLTGGARGLAAYRGNLQALSAQALAVPFGRLHEALGADEFAALAWSFWRAHPPERGDLAQWGGALEAFLVE
;
A
#
# COMPACT_ATOMS: atom_id res chain seq x y z
N MET A 1 10.51 39.18 -52.81
CA MET A 1 9.91 39.71 -51.56
C MET A 1 8.60 38.96 -51.37
N GLY A 2 8.55 37.86 -50.61
CA GLY A 2 8.29 37.84 -49.15
C GLY A 2 6.80 38.20 -48.90
N HIS A 3 5.91 37.40 -48.33
CA HIS A 3 6.05 36.41 -47.27
C HIS A 3 4.85 35.44 -47.25
N GLY A 4 5.10 34.13 -47.37
CA GLY A 4 4.12 33.10 -47.01
C GLY A 4 4.21 32.82 -45.51
N ARG A 5 3.22 33.24 -44.71
CA ARG A 5 3.14 32.90 -43.29
C ARG A 5 2.57 31.49 -43.12
N ALA A 6 3.45 30.50 -43.01
CA ALA A 6 3.10 29.18 -42.51
C ALA A 6 2.76 29.28 -41.01
N ARG A 7 1.55 28.84 -40.64
CA ARG A 7 1.16 28.70 -39.22
C ARG A 7 1.77 27.41 -38.66
N PRO A 8 2.46 27.43 -37.51
CA PRO A 8 2.86 26.19 -36.86
C PRO A 8 1.61 25.52 -36.29
N ARG A 9 1.34 24.28 -36.73
CA ARG A 9 0.38 23.41 -36.05
C ARG A 9 1.06 22.93 -34.77
N CYS A 10 0.66 23.48 -33.62
CA CYS A 10 0.99 22.90 -32.32
C CYS A 10 0.39 21.49 -32.27
N ALA A 11 1.25 20.47 -32.43
CA ALA A 11 0.91 19.10 -32.11
C ALA A 11 0.86 18.99 -30.59
N ALA A 12 -0.30 19.30 -30.00
CA ALA A 12 -0.59 18.93 -28.63
C ALA A 12 -0.63 17.40 -28.57
N GLY A 13 0.49 16.81 -28.15
CA GLY A 13 0.60 15.39 -27.87
C GLY A 13 -0.40 15.03 -26.78
N ARG A 14 -1.58 14.54 -27.20
CA ARG A 14 -2.51 13.85 -26.30
C ARG A 14 -1.79 12.62 -25.78
N GLY A 15 -1.22 12.72 -24.58
CA GLY A 15 -0.71 11.57 -23.86
C GLY A 15 -1.78 10.48 -23.87
N ARG A 16 -1.45 9.31 -24.43
CA ARG A 16 -2.38 8.18 -24.53
C ARG A 16 -2.91 7.89 -23.11
N PRO A 17 -4.23 7.86 -22.87
CA PRO A 17 -4.82 7.72 -21.53
C PRO A 17 -4.28 6.49 -20.76
N GLY A 18 -3.91 5.43 -21.47
CA GLY A 18 -3.28 4.24 -20.88
C GLY A 18 -1.90 4.46 -20.26
N LYS A 19 -1.10 5.43 -20.72
CA LYS A 19 0.23 5.73 -20.13
C LYS A 19 0.10 6.45 -18.79
N VAL A 20 -0.90 7.32 -18.65
CA VAL A 20 -1.16 8.05 -17.39
C VAL A 20 -1.73 7.10 -16.33
N ALA A 21 -2.67 6.23 -16.70
CA ALA A 21 -3.22 5.21 -15.80
C ALA A 21 -2.15 4.20 -15.33
N ALA A 22 -1.27 3.75 -16.23
CA ALA A 22 -0.14 2.89 -15.87
C ALA A 22 0.83 3.59 -14.90
N GLY A 23 1.08 4.89 -15.11
CA GLY A 23 1.88 5.71 -14.18
C GLY A 23 1.24 5.82 -12.79
N MET A 24 -0.06 6.04 -12.70
CA MET A 24 -0.78 6.08 -11.41
C MET A 24 -0.70 4.75 -10.67
N LYS A 25 -0.94 3.63 -11.36
CA LYS A 25 -0.83 2.29 -10.76
C LYS A 25 0.57 2.02 -10.21
N ALA A 26 1.61 2.42 -10.95
CA ALA A 26 3.00 2.27 -10.50
C ALA A 26 3.30 3.13 -9.26
N ALA A 27 2.82 4.37 -9.21
CA ALA A 27 2.98 5.24 -8.04
C ALA A 27 2.23 4.69 -6.81
N GLN A 28 1.02 4.18 -7.00
CA GLN A 28 0.25 3.51 -5.93
C GLN A 28 0.98 2.27 -5.41
N GLN A 29 1.52 1.43 -6.31
CA GLN A 29 2.27 0.24 -5.90
C GLN A 29 3.53 0.60 -5.11
N ALA A 30 4.28 1.62 -5.56
CA ALA A 30 5.45 2.10 -4.83
C ALA A 30 5.11 2.60 -3.42
N LEU A 31 3.95 3.26 -3.24
CA LEU A 31 3.47 3.64 -1.92
C LEU A 31 3.12 2.42 -1.06
N VAL A 32 2.45 1.40 -1.63
CA VAL A 32 2.14 0.16 -0.91
C VAL A 32 3.42 -0.55 -0.47
N ASP A 33 4.40 -0.69 -1.37
CA ASP A 33 5.68 -1.33 -1.06
C ASP A 33 6.43 -0.56 0.04
N ALA A 34 6.41 0.77 -0.01
CA ALA A 34 6.94 1.61 1.05
C ALA A 34 6.18 1.39 2.37
N LEU A 35 4.84 1.35 2.39
CA LEU A 35 4.07 1.08 3.61
C LEU A 35 4.41 -0.28 4.22
N LEU A 36 4.61 -1.30 3.40
CA LEU A 36 4.98 -2.65 3.83
C LEU A 36 6.47 -2.80 4.20
N GLY A 37 7.28 -1.75 4.03
CA GLY A 37 8.72 -1.77 4.32
C GLY A 37 9.52 -2.58 3.30
N ARG A 38 8.98 -2.80 2.10
CA ARG A 38 9.62 -3.50 0.98
C ARG A 38 10.42 -2.55 0.08
N ALA A 39 10.16 -1.25 0.19
CA ALA A 39 10.84 -0.20 -0.56
C ALA A 39 11.03 1.06 0.29
N ASP A 40 11.88 1.95 -0.19
CA ASP A 40 12.03 3.30 0.34
C ASP A 40 10.80 4.16 0.02
N MET A 41 10.70 5.31 0.71
CA MET A 41 9.65 6.28 0.46
C MET A 41 9.68 6.76 -1.00
N PRO A 42 8.56 6.71 -1.73
CA PRO A 42 8.52 7.18 -3.10
C PRO A 42 8.75 8.70 -3.18
N PRO A 43 9.49 9.19 -4.18
CA PRO A 43 9.72 10.61 -4.36
C PRO A 43 8.42 11.35 -4.64
N GLY A 44 8.28 12.57 -4.10
CA GLY A 44 7.09 13.40 -4.31
C GLY A 44 5.86 13.01 -3.49
N LEU A 45 5.98 12.09 -2.53
CA LEU A 45 4.91 11.78 -1.58
C LEU A 45 4.58 13.00 -0.70
N THR A 46 3.38 13.55 -0.86
CA THR A 46 2.86 14.63 0.00
C THR A 46 2.81 14.17 1.46
N GLY A 47 3.39 14.94 2.37
CA GLY A 47 3.52 14.58 3.80
C GLY A 47 4.79 13.80 4.15
N GLY A 48 5.54 13.31 3.15
CA GLY A 48 6.86 12.71 3.32
C GLY A 48 6.93 11.60 4.38
N ALA A 49 8.06 11.53 5.09
CA ALA A 49 8.33 10.48 6.07
C ALA A 49 7.31 10.46 7.23
N ARG A 50 6.83 11.65 7.65
CA ARG A 50 5.81 11.75 8.71
C ARG A 50 4.47 11.17 8.26
N GLY A 51 4.04 11.49 7.05
CA GLY A 51 2.82 10.92 6.46
C GLY A 51 2.93 9.41 6.32
N LEU A 52 4.07 8.93 5.80
CA LEU A 52 4.33 7.49 5.67
C LEU A 52 4.28 6.78 7.03
N ALA A 53 4.89 7.35 8.06
CA ALA A 53 4.86 6.81 9.42
C ALA A 53 3.43 6.75 9.99
N ALA A 54 2.63 7.79 9.78
CA ALA A 54 1.24 7.82 10.24
C ALA A 54 0.40 6.71 9.59
N TYR A 55 0.52 6.53 8.27
CA TYR A 55 -0.18 5.45 7.56
C TYR A 55 0.32 4.06 7.96
N ARG A 56 1.63 3.87 8.16
CA ARG A 56 2.16 2.61 8.69
C ARG A 56 1.59 2.28 10.07
N GLY A 57 1.54 3.26 10.97
CA GLY A 57 0.93 3.10 12.29
C GLY A 57 -0.54 2.71 12.20
N ASN A 58 -1.29 3.30 11.29
CA ASN A 58 -2.69 2.91 11.03
C ASN A 58 -2.79 1.46 10.54
N LEU A 59 -1.95 1.03 9.60
CA LEU A 59 -1.94 -0.36 9.12
C LEU A 59 -1.59 -1.35 10.22
N GLN A 60 -0.64 -1.02 11.10
CA GLN A 60 -0.27 -1.84 12.25
C GLN A 60 -1.43 -2.00 13.24
N ALA A 61 -2.14 -0.92 13.55
CA ALA A 61 -3.34 -1.00 14.41
C ALA A 61 -4.46 -1.81 13.74
N LEU A 62 -4.67 -1.61 12.44
CA LEU A 62 -5.69 -2.30 11.66
C LEU A 62 -5.41 -3.80 11.52
N SER A 63 -4.14 -4.20 11.39
CA SER A 63 -3.77 -5.62 11.34
C SER A 63 -4.15 -6.36 12.62
N ALA A 64 -3.90 -5.76 13.78
CA ALA A 64 -4.27 -6.35 15.05
C ALA A 64 -5.79 -6.45 15.20
N GLN A 65 -6.53 -5.38 14.90
CA GLN A 65 -7.99 -5.36 14.97
C GLN A 65 -8.64 -6.40 14.06
N ALA A 66 -8.15 -6.55 12.83
CA ALA A 66 -8.70 -7.48 11.86
C ALA A 66 -8.49 -8.95 12.26
N LEU A 67 -7.33 -9.32 12.83
CA LEU A 67 -7.11 -10.69 13.31
C LEU A 67 -7.79 -10.98 14.65
N ALA A 68 -7.95 -9.98 15.52
CA ALA A 68 -8.51 -10.19 16.86
C ALA A 68 -9.96 -10.72 16.82
N VAL A 69 -10.72 -10.40 15.76
CA VAL A 69 -12.11 -10.87 15.60
C VAL A 69 -12.17 -12.39 15.35
N PRO A 70 -11.52 -12.96 14.31
CA PRO A 70 -11.52 -14.40 14.07
C PRO A 70 -10.61 -15.19 15.01
N PHE A 71 -9.56 -14.58 15.60
CA PHE A 71 -8.54 -15.26 16.42
C PHE A 71 -8.50 -14.79 17.88
N GLY A 72 -9.66 -14.52 18.49
CA GLY A 72 -9.75 -13.99 19.85
C GLY A 72 -9.00 -14.82 20.92
N ARG A 73 -9.03 -16.15 20.84
CA ARG A 73 -8.29 -17.01 21.81
C ARG A 73 -6.78 -16.86 21.69
N LEU A 74 -6.26 -16.67 20.47
CA LEU A 74 -4.83 -16.45 20.25
C LEU A 74 -4.42 -15.08 20.79
N HIS A 75 -5.26 -14.06 20.60
CA HIS A 75 -5.07 -12.73 21.17
C HIS A 75 -5.03 -12.76 22.70
N GLU A 76 -5.96 -13.47 23.35
CA GLU A 76 -5.97 -13.65 24.80
C GLU A 76 -4.73 -14.39 25.31
N ALA A 77 -4.26 -15.42 24.59
CA ALA A 77 -3.12 -16.23 24.99
C ALA A 77 -1.78 -15.50 24.87
N LEU A 78 -1.61 -14.68 23.83
CA LEU A 78 -0.37 -13.92 23.60
C LEU A 78 -0.32 -12.61 24.39
N GLY A 79 -1.48 -11.99 24.65
CA GLY A 79 -1.53 -10.62 25.10
C GLY A 79 -1.50 -9.62 23.94
N ALA A 80 -1.82 -8.36 24.25
CA ALA A 80 -2.08 -7.35 23.23
C ALA A 80 -0.83 -6.96 22.40
N ASP A 81 0.32 -6.77 23.06
CA ASP A 81 1.53 -6.27 22.41
C ASP A 81 2.16 -7.33 21.50
N GLU A 82 2.28 -8.56 21.99
CA GLU A 82 2.78 -9.71 21.24
C GLU A 82 1.85 -10.05 20.07
N PHE A 83 0.54 -10.02 20.28
CA PHE A 83 -0.42 -10.24 19.19
C PHE A 83 -0.35 -9.14 18.13
N ALA A 84 -0.20 -7.87 18.53
CA ALA A 84 -0.06 -6.77 17.59
C ALA A 84 1.24 -6.89 16.77
N ALA A 85 2.34 -7.33 17.39
CA ALA A 85 3.61 -7.59 16.70
C ALA A 85 3.49 -8.77 15.71
N LEU A 86 2.82 -9.85 16.11
CA LEU A 86 2.51 -10.98 15.23
C LEU A 86 1.67 -10.53 14.04
N ALA A 87 0.55 -9.84 14.30
CA ALA A 87 -0.37 -9.37 13.27
C ALA A 87 0.32 -8.47 12.25
N TRP A 88 1.20 -7.58 12.71
CA TRP A 88 1.97 -6.71 11.82
C TRP A 88 2.99 -7.48 10.97
N SER A 89 3.65 -8.46 11.56
CA SER A 89 4.59 -9.33 10.84
C SER A 89 3.86 -10.13 9.76
N PHE A 90 2.71 -10.72 10.12
CA PHE A 90 1.85 -11.43 9.19
C PHE A 90 1.29 -10.51 8.09
N TRP A 91 0.85 -9.29 8.39
CA TRP A 91 0.37 -8.33 7.37
C TRP A 91 1.47 -7.98 6.35
N ARG A 92 2.71 -7.83 6.79
CA ARG A 92 3.82 -7.55 5.87
C ARG A 92 4.20 -8.75 4.99
N ALA A 93 4.07 -9.96 5.51
CA ALA A 93 4.29 -11.19 4.74
C ALA A 93 3.12 -11.48 3.79
N HIS A 94 1.91 -11.45 4.31
CA HIS A 94 0.64 -11.77 3.63
C HIS A 94 -0.32 -10.57 3.69
N PRO A 95 -0.09 -9.50 2.91
CA PRO A 95 -0.97 -8.34 2.90
C PRO A 95 -2.36 -8.70 2.36
N PRO A 96 -3.43 -8.02 2.79
CA PRO A 96 -4.77 -8.28 2.29
C PRO A 96 -4.89 -7.91 0.81
N GLU A 97 -5.53 -8.79 0.03
CA GLU A 97 -5.76 -8.60 -1.40
C GLU A 97 -7.16 -8.05 -1.71
N ARG A 98 -8.04 -8.03 -0.70
CA ARG A 98 -9.43 -7.59 -0.78
C ARG A 98 -9.68 -6.48 0.24
N GLY A 99 -10.63 -5.60 -0.07
CA GLY A 99 -11.00 -4.49 0.82
C GLY A 99 -11.75 -4.92 2.07
N ASP A 100 -12.40 -6.08 2.04
CA ASP A 100 -13.06 -6.67 3.21
C ASP A 100 -12.04 -7.48 4.03
N LEU A 101 -11.64 -6.92 5.17
CA LEU A 101 -10.65 -7.52 6.07
C LEU A 101 -11.17 -8.72 6.85
N ALA A 102 -12.48 -8.96 6.91
CA ALA A 102 -13.02 -10.16 7.53
C ALA A 102 -12.60 -11.45 6.78
N GLN A 103 -12.17 -11.31 5.52
CA GLN A 103 -11.67 -12.41 4.69
C GLN A 103 -10.15 -12.62 4.83
N TRP A 104 -9.45 -11.76 5.57
CA TRP A 104 -8.01 -11.84 5.77
C TRP A 104 -7.67 -12.64 7.04
N GLY A 105 -6.55 -13.37 7.02
CA GLY A 105 -6.13 -14.24 8.14
C GLY A 105 -6.08 -15.73 7.84
N GLY A 106 -6.64 -16.19 6.72
CA GLY A 106 -6.68 -17.61 6.36
C GLY A 106 -5.31 -18.30 6.21
N ALA A 107 -4.25 -17.53 5.97
CA ALA A 107 -2.88 -18.05 5.87
C ALA A 107 -2.11 -18.02 7.21
N LEU A 108 -2.72 -17.57 8.31
CA LEU A 108 -2.03 -17.37 9.58
C LEU A 108 -1.47 -18.68 10.16
N GLU A 109 -2.22 -19.78 10.04
CA GLU A 109 -1.78 -21.10 10.52
C GLU A 109 -0.46 -21.53 9.85
N ALA A 110 -0.41 -21.45 8.52
CA ALA A 110 0.79 -21.81 7.75
C ALA A 110 1.97 -20.87 8.07
N PHE A 111 1.69 -19.57 8.30
CA PHE A 111 2.73 -18.60 8.67
C PHE A 111 3.35 -18.86 10.04
N LEU A 112 2.59 -19.41 11.00
CA LEU A 112 3.09 -19.66 12.36
C LEU A 112 4.06 -20.87 12.44
N VAL A 113 4.12 -21.70 11.41
CA VAL A 113 4.95 -22.92 11.38
C VAL A 113 6.19 -22.80 10.48
N GLU A 114 6.40 -21.63 9.86
CA GLU A 114 7.59 -21.29 9.08
C GLU A 114 8.79 -20.95 9.97
#